data_AF-A0A0G0MSN5-F1
#
_entry.id   AF-A0A0G0MSN5-F1
#
_cell.length_a   1.000
_cell.length_b   1.000
_cell.length_c   1.000
_cell.angle_alpha   90.00
_cell.angle_beta   90.00
_cell.angle_gamma   90.00
#
_symmetry.space_group_name_H-M   'P 1'
#
loop_
_entity.id
_entity.type
_entity.pdbx_description
1 polymer ?
#
loop_
_entity_poly.entity_id
_entity_poly.type
_entity_poly.pdbx_seq_one_letter_code
_entity_poly.pdbx_strand_id
1 'polypeptide(L)'
;MDEKMDENNDINFFGITTFRNQRRKFGIKTDDRRRHVYIVGKTGMGKTAMLENMVVQDIQAGRGVGFVDPHGEAAEKLLDFIPSSRVNDVIYFNPADLECPIAFNVMEKVDPAHRHLVASGLMGVFKKIWPDVWSPRMEYILNNSILALLEYPGSTLLGVNRMLGDPEYRKK
;
A
#
# COMPACT_ATOMS: atom_id res chain seq x y z
N MET A 1 -27.63 26.70 -27.42
CA MET A 1 -27.29 25.30 -27.71
C MET A 1 -26.19 24.97 -26.72
N ASP A 2 -26.59 24.35 -25.61
CA ASP A 2 -25.70 24.04 -24.51
C ASP A 2 -24.65 23.03 -24.97
N GLU A 3 -23.39 23.45 -24.97
CA GLU A 3 -22.25 22.54 -25.11
C GLU A 3 -22.32 21.56 -23.94
N LYS A 4 -22.66 20.31 -24.23
CA LYS A 4 -22.39 19.20 -23.32
C LYS A 4 -20.88 19.22 -23.03
N MET A 5 -20.50 19.73 -21.87
CA MET A 5 -19.16 19.47 -21.33
C MET A 5 -19.00 17.95 -21.26
N ASP A 6 -18.00 17.46 -21.97
CA ASP A 6 -17.66 16.05 -22.07
C ASP A 6 -17.18 15.59 -20.68
N GLU A 7 -18.09 15.02 -19.87
CA GLU A 7 -17.87 14.59 -18.48
C GLU A 7 -16.72 13.56 -18.31
N ASN A 8 -16.11 13.11 -19.40
CA ASN A 8 -15.10 12.05 -19.44
C ASN A 8 -13.66 12.52 -19.74
N ASN A 9 -13.41 13.84 -19.75
CA ASN A 9 -12.12 14.41 -20.18
C ASN A 9 -11.24 14.95 -19.05
N ASP A 10 -11.41 14.44 -17.83
CA ASP A 10 -10.59 14.81 -16.69
C ASP A 10 -9.14 14.30 -16.85
N ILE A 11 -8.18 15.23 -16.87
CA ILE A 11 -6.77 14.98 -17.17
C ILE A 11 -5.92 15.27 -15.93
N ASN A 12 -5.08 14.31 -15.56
CA ASN A 12 -4.02 14.51 -14.57
C ASN A 12 -2.74 14.98 -15.29
N PHE A 13 -2.34 16.24 -15.06
CA PHE A 13 -1.24 16.89 -15.78
C PHE A 13 0.10 16.62 -15.10
N PHE A 14 1.08 16.09 -15.81
CA PHE A 14 2.38 15.76 -15.22
C PHE A 14 3.58 16.31 -16.00
N GLY A 15 3.33 17.06 -17.08
CA GLY A 15 4.41 17.60 -17.90
C GLY A 15 4.02 18.83 -18.71
N ILE A 16 5.04 19.47 -19.27
CA ILE A 16 4.91 20.58 -20.21
C ILE A 16 5.73 20.24 -21.46
N THR A 17 5.11 20.42 -22.63
CA THR A 17 5.77 20.26 -23.93
C THR A 17 5.81 21.59 -24.68
N THR A 18 6.75 21.73 -25.60
CA THR A 18 6.79 22.85 -26.55
C THR A 18 6.25 22.37 -27.88
N PHE A 19 5.05 22.82 -28.23
CA PHE A 19 4.43 22.52 -29.52
C PHE A 19 4.23 23.82 -30.29
N ARG A 20 4.87 23.97 -31.46
CA ARG A 20 4.80 25.19 -32.28
C ARG A 20 5.16 26.46 -31.49
N ASN A 21 6.26 26.43 -30.75
CA ASN A 21 6.71 27.51 -29.85
C ASN A 21 5.72 27.92 -28.75
N GLN A 22 4.68 27.11 -28.49
CA GLN A 22 3.78 27.30 -27.35
C GLN A 22 4.05 26.25 -26.30
N ARG A 23 4.22 26.69 -25.04
CA ARG A 23 4.27 25.78 -23.89
C ARG A 23 2.85 25.28 -23.63
N ARG A 24 2.66 23.97 -23.71
CA ARG A 24 1.37 23.32 -23.43
C ARG A 24 1.57 22.28 -22.33
N LYS A 25 0.70 22.31 -21.32
CA LYS A 25 0.62 21.23 -20.33
C LYS A 25 0.09 19.97 -21.01
N PHE A 26 0.60 18.82 -20.61
CA PHE A 26 0.09 17.52 -21.04
C PHE A 26 0.03 16.57 -19.85
N GLY A 27 -0.78 15.53 -20.01
CA GLY A 27 -1.13 14.62 -18.94
C GLY A 27 -1.76 13.35 -19.47
N ILE A 28 -2.33 12.57 -18.55
CA ILE A 28 -3.07 11.34 -18.86
C ILE A 28 -4.54 11.53 -18.51
N LYS A 29 -5.43 11.07 -19.39
CA LYS A 29 -6.86 11.07 -19.11
C LYS A 29 -7.16 10.06 -18.01
N THR A 30 -8.21 10.34 -17.23
CA THR A 30 -8.62 9.44 -16.16
C THR A 30 -8.98 8.04 -16.67
N ASP A 31 -9.63 7.92 -17.84
CA ASP A 31 -9.94 6.61 -18.44
C ASP A 31 -8.68 5.80 -18.78
N ASP A 32 -7.67 6.46 -19.34
CA ASP A 32 -6.40 5.82 -19.67
C ASP A 32 -5.64 5.41 -18.40
N ARG A 33 -5.63 6.28 -17.38
CA ARG A 33 -4.94 6.04 -16.10
C ARG A 33 -5.53 4.84 -15.34
N ARG A 34 -6.83 4.56 -15.49
CA ARG A 34 -7.48 3.37 -14.90
C ARG A 34 -6.89 2.05 -15.38
N ARG A 35 -6.19 2.04 -16.53
CA ARG A 35 -5.53 0.86 -17.12
C ARG A 35 -4.10 0.65 -16.61
N HIS A 36 -3.74 1.32 -15.52
CA HIS A 36 -2.40 1.37 -14.92
C HIS A 36 -1.37 2.15 -15.75
N VAL A 37 -0.37 2.70 -15.05
CA VAL A 37 0.72 3.47 -15.66
C VAL A 37 2.04 2.88 -15.19
N TYR A 38 2.92 2.60 -16.14
CA TYR A 38 4.29 2.16 -15.85
C TYR A 38 5.28 3.27 -16.19
N ILE A 39 6.02 3.73 -15.19
CA ILE A 39 6.97 4.86 -15.31
C ILE A 39 8.39 4.32 -15.13
N VAL A 40 9.24 4.54 -16.13
CA VAL A 40 10.63 4.04 -16.15
C VAL A 40 11.61 5.19 -16.31
N GLY A 41 12.73 5.11 -15.61
CA GLY A 41 13.81 6.09 -15.68
C GLY A 41 14.88 5.84 -14.62
N LYS A 42 16.09 6.37 -14.82
CA LYS A 42 17.16 6.30 -13.82
C LYS A 42 16.89 7.24 -12.63
N THR A 43 17.64 7.10 -11.55
CA THR A 43 17.63 8.06 -10.44
C THR A 43 17.93 9.47 -10.96
N GLY A 44 17.26 10.48 -10.41
CA GLY A 44 17.40 11.88 -10.85
C GLY A 44 16.60 12.27 -12.11
N MET A 45 15.91 11.34 -12.78
CA MET A 45 15.12 11.63 -13.98
C MET A 45 13.72 12.22 -13.69
N GLY A 46 13.43 12.61 -12.45
CA GLY A 46 12.16 13.25 -12.08
C GLY A 46 10.96 12.31 -11.90
N LYS A 47 11.15 10.99 -11.79
CA LYS A 47 10.05 10.03 -11.56
C LYS A 47 9.24 10.33 -10.30
N THR A 48 9.93 10.57 -9.18
CA THR A 48 9.30 10.89 -7.89
C THR A 48 8.52 12.20 -7.99
N ALA A 49 9.14 13.24 -8.55
CA ALA A 49 8.47 14.52 -8.78
C ALA A 49 7.24 14.39 -9.69
N MET A 50 7.29 13.55 -10.73
CA MET A 50 6.14 13.26 -11.58
C MET A 50 5.01 12.63 -10.77
N LEU A 51 5.30 11.57 -10.01
CA LEU A 51 4.31 10.89 -9.16
C LEU A 51 3.73 11.82 -8.09
N GLU A 52 4.56 12.60 -7.39
CA GLU A 52 4.12 13.60 -6.42
C GLU A 52 3.12 14.57 -7.03
N ASN A 53 3.43 15.16 -8.19
CA ASN A 53 2.52 16.08 -8.88
C ASN A 53 1.19 15.42 -9.24
N MET A 54 1.23 14.16 -9.67
CA MET A 54 0.01 13.41 -9.98
C MET A 54 -0.84 13.19 -8.73
N VAL A 55 -0.22 12.78 -7.63
CA VAL A 55 -0.86 12.52 -6.33
C VAL A 55 -1.44 13.79 -5.72
N VAL A 56 -0.70 14.90 -5.74
CA VAL A 56 -1.19 16.20 -5.24
C VAL A 56 -2.45 16.63 -5.98
N GLN A 57 -2.51 16.45 -7.31
CA GLN A 57 -3.73 16.72 -8.08
C GLN A 57 -4.90 15.83 -7.66
N ASP A 58 -4.66 14.55 -7.39
CA ASP A 58 -5.71 13.63 -6.93
C ASP A 58 -6.20 14.02 -5.52
N ILE A 59 -5.28 14.39 -4.62
CA ILE A 59 -5.60 14.91 -3.28
C ILE A 59 -6.48 16.16 -3.38
N GLN A 60 -6.07 17.14 -4.19
CA GLN A 60 -6.79 18.40 -4.38
C GLN A 60 -8.15 18.21 -5.07
N ALA A 61 -8.26 17.22 -5.96
CA ALA A 61 -9.52 16.84 -6.60
C ALA A 61 -10.44 16.00 -5.69
N GLY A 62 -10.08 15.82 -4.41
CA GLY A 62 -10.91 15.08 -3.46
C GLY A 62 -10.86 13.56 -3.61
N ARG A 63 -9.93 13.01 -4.40
CA ARG A 63 -9.81 11.56 -4.62
C ARG A 63 -9.01 10.90 -3.50
N GLY A 64 -9.27 9.61 -3.27
CA GLY A 64 -8.47 8.76 -2.40
C GLY A 64 -7.19 8.33 -3.09
N VAL A 65 -6.08 8.29 -2.35
CA VAL A 65 -4.77 7.90 -2.85
C VAL A 65 -4.08 6.99 -1.84
N GLY A 66 -3.40 5.94 -2.32
CA GLY A 66 -2.39 5.21 -1.57
C GLY A 66 -1.01 5.50 -2.16
N PHE A 67 -0.05 5.84 -1.33
CA PHE A 67 1.32 6.11 -1.74
C PHE A 67 2.29 5.29 -0.87
N VAL A 68 3.19 4.56 -1.51
CA VAL A 68 4.17 3.69 -0.83
C VAL A 68 5.55 4.15 -1.26
N ASP A 69 6.33 4.64 -0.29
CA ASP A 69 7.68 5.13 -0.49
C ASP A 69 8.66 4.38 0.42
N PRO A 70 9.60 3.59 -0.14
CA PRO A 70 10.63 2.92 0.64
C PRO A 70 11.59 3.87 1.37
N HIS A 71 11.71 5.12 0.92
CA HIS A 71 12.62 6.11 1.49
C HIS A 71 11.95 7.11 2.44
N GLY A 72 10.62 7.21 2.42
CA GLY A 72 9.81 8.08 3.28
C GLY A 72 9.74 9.55 2.85
N GLU A 73 10.80 10.10 2.26
CA GLU A 73 10.92 11.52 1.88
C GLU A 73 9.73 12.05 1.07
N ALA A 74 9.26 11.29 0.07
CA ALA A 74 8.15 11.73 -0.77
C ALA A 74 6.79 11.57 -0.06
N ALA A 75 6.65 10.54 0.78
CA ALA A 75 5.42 10.34 1.56
C ALA A 75 5.23 11.46 2.59
N GLU A 76 6.29 11.87 3.29
CA GLU A 76 6.26 12.99 4.24
C GLU A 76 5.91 14.30 3.55
N LYS A 77 6.57 14.59 2.42
CA LYS A 77 6.30 15.80 1.64
C LYS A 77 4.85 15.89 1.15
N LEU A 78 4.21 14.76 0.84
CA LEU A 78 2.81 14.76 0.40
C LEU A 78 1.83 15.17 1.51
N LEU A 79 2.19 15.03 2.79
CA LEU A 79 1.35 15.46 3.91
C LEU A 79 1.10 16.97 3.90
N ASP A 80 2.07 17.77 3.44
CA ASP A 80 1.94 19.23 3.32
C ASP A 80 0.87 19.67 2.31
N PHE A 81 0.45 18.77 1.42
CA PHE A 81 -0.57 19.03 0.39
C PHE A 81 -1.97 18.56 0.78
N ILE A 82 -2.12 17.96 1.97
CA ILE A 82 -3.43 17.52 2.46
C ILE A 82 -4.25 18.75 2.87
N PRO A 83 -5.46 18.93 2.31
CA PRO A 83 -6.33 20.03 2.73
C PRO A 83 -6.77 19.83 4.19
N SER A 84 -6.89 20.93 4.93
CA SER A 84 -7.26 20.91 6.36
C SER A 84 -8.57 20.16 6.64
N SER A 85 -9.51 20.17 5.70
CA SER A 85 -10.79 19.45 5.80
C SER A 85 -10.66 17.92 5.78
N ARG A 86 -9.53 17.37 5.32
CA ARG A 86 -9.30 15.92 5.19
C ARG A 86 -8.18 15.38 6.06
N VAL A 87 -7.64 16.18 6.99
CA VAL A 87 -6.55 15.71 7.87
C VAL A 87 -6.96 14.46 8.66
N ASN A 88 -8.23 14.39 9.07
CA ASN A 88 -8.77 13.23 9.80
C ASN A 88 -8.96 11.97 8.92
N ASP A 89 -8.85 12.11 7.60
CA ASP A 89 -8.94 10.99 6.65
C ASP A 89 -7.57 10.39 6.31
N VAL A 90 -6.48 10.96 6.84
CA VAL A 90 -5.10 10.57 6.52
C VAL A 90 -4.58 9.53 7.50
N ILE A 91 -4.01 8.47 6.94
CA ILE A 91 -3.25 7.46 7.68
C ILE A 91 -1.81 7.54 7.21
N TYR A 92 -0.92 8.02 8.07
CA TYR A 92 0.52 7.95 7.85
C TYR A 92 1.09 6.72 8.57
N PHE A 93 1.53 5.72 7.82
CA PHE A 93 2.05 4.48 8.37
C PHE A 93 3.56 4.36 8.15
N ASN A 94 4.32 4.55 9.23
CA ASN A 94 5.75 4.33 9.26
C ASN A 94 6.09 3.19 10.23
N PRO A 95 6.51 1.99 9.75
CA PRO A 95 6.88 0.87 10.62
C PRO A 95 8.08 1.14 11.54
N ALA A 96 8.89 2.17 11.24
CA ALA A 96 10.03 2.57 12.06
C ALA A 96 9.68 3.62 13.14
N ASP A 97 8.47 4.17 13.12
CA ASP A 97 8.00 5.11 14.13
C ASP A 97 7.64 4.39 15.42
N LEU A 98 8.42 4.65 16.48
CA LEU A 98 8.22 4.10 17.81
C LEU A 98 7.42 5.03 18.74
N GLU A 99 7.27 6.30 18.38
CA GLU A 99 6.54 7.29 19.18
C GLU A 99 5.04 7.19 18.91
N CYS A 100 4.65 7.06 17.64
CA CYS A 100 3.26 6.94 17.20
C CYS A 100 3.01 5.69 16.33
N PRO A 101 3.30 4.47 16.83
CA PRO A 101 3.16 3.26 16.02
C PRO A 101 1.69 2.96 15.71
N ILE A 102 1.40 2.68 14.44
CA ILE A 102 0.09 2.13 14.06
C ILE A 102 0.14 0.60 14.20
N ALA A 103 -0.69 0.08 15.10
CA ALA A 103 -0.82 -1.37 15.28
C ALA A 103 -1.58 -1.98 14.09
N PHE A 104 -1.00 -3.04 13.53
CA PHE A 104 -1.61 -3.80 12.44
C PHE A 104 -1.49 -5.30 12.72
N ASN A 105 -2.63 -5.96 12.91
CA ASN A 105 -2.70 -7.42 13.05
C ASN A 105 -3.31 -8.04 11.80
N VAL A 106 -2.47 -8.72 11.01
CA VAL A 106 -2.88 -9.42 9.77
C VAL A 106 -3.94 -10.51 10.04
N MET A 107 -4.01 -11.03 11.27
CA MET A 107 -4.97 -12.07 11.67
C MET A 107 -6.30 -11.51 12.20
N GLU A 108 -6.42 -10.20 12.41
CA GLU A 108 -7.61 -9.63 13.04
C GLU A 108 -8.84 -9.73 12.12
N LYS A 109 -9.93 -10.32 12.65
CA LYS A 109 -11.26 -10.36 12.03
C LYS A 109 -11.28 -10.89 10.59
N VAL A 110 -10.44 -11.89 10.30
CA VAL A 110 -10.42 -12.55 9.01
C VAL A 110 -11.62 -13.48 8.86
N ASP A 111 -12.45 -13.22 7.84
CA ASP A 111 -13.57 -14.09 7.47
C ASP A 111 -13.07 -15.53 7.23
N PRO A 112 -13.75 -16.56 7.76
CA PRO A 112 -13.39 -17.96 7.55
C PRO A 112 -13.09 -18.33 6.09
N ALA A 113 -13.85 -17.78 5.13
CA ALA A 113 -13.66 -18.01 3.71
C ALA A 113 -12.32 -17.47 3.18
N HIS A 114 -11.72 -16.49 3.85
CA HIS A 114 -10.47 -15.85 3.41
C HIS A 114 -9.24 -16.24 4.24
N ARG A 115 -9.38 -17.04 5.31
CA ARG A 115 -8.25 -17.43 6.19
C ARG A 115 -7.11 -18.11 5.43
N HIS A 116 -7.44 -18.97 4.48
CA HIS A 116 -6.43 -19.66 3.66
C HIS A 116 -5.64 -18.69 2.76
N LEU A 117 -6.27 -17.60 2.29
CA LEU A 117 -5.59 -16.55 1.52
C LEU A 117 -4.61 -15.78 2.41
N VAL A 118 -5.03 -15.44 3.64
CA VAL A 118 -4.17 -14.77 4.62
C VAL A 118 -2.98 -15.65 5.00
N ALA A 119 -3.23 -16.94 5.28
CA ALA A 119 -2.17 -17.89 5.58
C ALA A 119 -1.19 -18.03 4.40
N SER A 120 -1.69 -18.24 3.18
CA SER A 120 -0.85 -18.33 1.97
C SER A 120 -0.04 -17.05 1.72
N GLY A 121 -0.66 -15.88 1.93
CA GLY A 121 0.01 -14.58 1.82
C GLY A 121 1.15 -14.43 2.82
N LEU A 122 0.91 -14.75 4.09
CA LEU A 122 1.95 -14.75 5.14
C LEU A 122 3.08 -15.70 4.78
N MET A 123 2.77 -16.94 4.39
CA MET A 123 3.78 -17.92 3.97
C MET A 123 4.62 -17.41 2.79
N GLY A 124 3.98 -16.76 1.81
CA GLY A 124 4.66 -16.14 0.68
C GLY A 124 5.60 -15.00 1.09
N VAL A 125 5.22 -14.19 2.07
CA VAL A 125 6.08 -13.14 2.64
C VAL A 125 7.28 -13.75 3.36
N PHE A 126 7.07 -14.69 4.28
CA PHE A 126 8.15 -15.36 5.02
C PHE A 126 9.15 -16.04 4.06
N LYS A 127 8.67 -16.75 3.04
CA LYS A 127 9.52 -17.41 2.05
C LYS A 127 10.37 -16.42 1.24
N LYS A 128 9.85 -15.23 0.92
CA LYS A 128 10.59 -14.19 0.20
C LYS A 128 11.65 -13.50 1.07
N ILE A 129 11.41 -13.36 2.38
CA ILE A 129 12.35 -12.72 3.30
C ILE A 129 13.53 -13.66 3.62
N TRP A 130 13.27 -14.96 3.79
CA TRP A 130 14.30 -15.96 4.14
C TRP A 130 14.41 -17.08 3.11
N PRO A 131 14.78 -16.79 1.85
CA PRO A 131 14.81 -17.78 0.78
C PRO A 131 15.81 -18.92 1.08
N ASP A 132 16.93 -18.63 1.75
CA ASP A 132 18.03 -19.57 1.95
C ASP A 132 17.85 -20.49 3.17
N VAL A 133 16.92 -20.18 4.07
CA VAL A 133 16.69 -20.91 5.34
C VAL A 133 15.39 -21.73 5.28
N TRP A 134 14.70 -21.69 4.14
CA TRP A 134 13.37 -22.26 3.99
C TRP A 134 13.41 -23.77 3.75
N SER A 135 12.75 -24.55 4.62
CA SER A 135 12.62 -26.01 4.46
C SER A 135 11.15 -26.46 4.40
N PRO A 136 10.84 -27.58 3.73
CA PRO A 136 9.47 -28.12 3.68
C PRO A 136 8.88 -28.38 5.07
N ARG A 137 9.72 -28.78 6.04
CA ARG A 137 9.30 -29.02 7.42
C ARG A 137 8.92 -27.72 8.13
N MET A 138 9.73 -26.68 7.98
CA MET A 138 9.45 -25.36 8.55
C MET A 138 8.15 -24.79 7.97
N GLU A 139 7.98 -24.90 6.64
CA GLU A 139 6.77 -24.47 5.94
C GLU A 139 5.53 -25.18 6.49
N TYR A 140 5.58 -26.51 6.62
CA TYR A 140 4.49 -27.29 7.18
C TYR A 140 4.13 -26.88 8.62
N ILE A 141 5.13 -26.72 9.50
CA ILE A 141 4.90 -26.36 10.91
C ILE A 141 4.33 -24.94 11.01
N LEU A 142 4.91 -23.98 10.30
CA LEU A 142 4.48 -22.58 10.34
C LEU A 142 3.08 -22.41 9.75
N ASN A 143 2.79 -23.05 8.61
CA ASN A 143 1.49 -22.97 7.97
C ASN A 143 0.37 -23.48 8.90
N ASN A 144 0.55 -24.66 9.51
CA ASN A 144 -0.44 -25.20 10.44
C ASN A 144 -0.58 -24.34 11.71
N SER A 145 0.53 -23.74 12.17
CA SER A 145 0.48 -22.81 13.31
C SER A 145 -0.32 -21.55 13.00
N ILE A 146 -0.11 -20.96 11.82
CA ILE A 146 -0.86 -19.77 11.37
C ILE A 146 -2.34 -20.11 11.18
N LEU A 147 -2.66 -21.24 10.57
CA LEU A 147 -4.05 -21.68 10.39
C LEU A 147 -4.77 -21.87 11.73
N ALA A 148 -4.14 -22.55 12.69
CA ALA A 148 -4.70 -22.71 14.03
C ALA A 148 -4.92 -21.36 14.73
N LEU A 149 -3.96 -20.42 14.62
CA LEU A 149 -4.11 -19.09 15.19
C LEU A 149 -5.24 -18.30 14.53
N LEU A 150 -5.43 -18.41 13.20
CA LEU A 150 -6.54 -17.75 12.50
C LEU A 150 -7.93 -18.25 12.92
N GLU A 151 -8.01 -19.45 13.49
CA GLU A 151 -9.26 -19.97 14.09
C GLU A 151 -9.47 -19.47 15.53
N TYR A 152 -8.38 -19.15 16.24
CA TYR A 152 -8.44 -18.72 17.63
C TYR A 152 -8.73 -17.21 17.75
N PRO A 153 -9.80 -16.80 18.45
CA PRO A 153 -10.17 -15.38 18.58
C PRO A 153 -9.08 -14.53 19.25
N GLY A 154 -8.83 -13.33 18.73
CA GLY A 154 -7.88 -12.39 19.31
C GLY A 154 -6.41 -12.81 19.22
N SER A 155 -6.10 -13.76 18.35
CA SER A 155 -4.73 -14.21 18.10
C SER A 155 -3.91 -13.17 17.32
N THR A 156 -2.59 -13.32 17.39
CA THR A 156 -1.61 -12.50 16.65
C THR A 156 -0.47 -13.36 16.15
N LEU A 157 0.39 -12.82 15.28
CA LEU A 157 1.62 -13.50 14.82
C LEU A 157 2.55 -13.89 15.98
N LEU A 158 2.52 -13.17 17.11
CA LEU A 158 3.28 -13.53 18.30
C LEU A 158 2.83 -14.87 18.90
N GLY A 159 1.60 -15.29 18.61
CA GLY A 159 1.06 -16.58 18.99
C GLY A 159 1.83 -17.77 18.40
N VAL A 160 2.57 -17.59 17.29
CA VAL A 160 3.37 -18.69 16.69
C VAL A 160 4.46 -19.15 17.66
N ASN A 161 5.22 -18.21 18.23
CA ASN A 161 6.27 -18.55 19.20
C ASN A 161 5.69 -19.22 20.45
N ARG A 162 4.51 -18.77 20.89
CA ARG A 162 3.80 -19.37 22.04
C ARG A 162 3.28 -20.76 21.74
N MET A 163 2.69 -20.98 20.57
CA MET A 163 2.28 -22.30 20.09
C MET A 163 3.45 -23.30 20.09
N LEU A 164 4.65 -22.86 19.71
CA LEU A 164 5.81 -23.76 19.62
C LEU A 164 6.51 -23.97 20.99
N GLY A 165 6.51 -22.96 21.86
CA GLY A 165 7.31 -22.97 23.09
C GLY A 165 6.55 -23.04 24.42
N ASP A 166 5.24 -22.76 24.45
CA ASP A 166 4.42 -22.66 25.66
C ASP A 166 3.35 -23.77 25.69
N PRO A 167 3.56 -24.86 26.49
CA PRO A 167 2.60 -25.95 26.60
C PRO A 167 1.25 -25.53 27.18
N GLU A 168 1.20 -24.53 28.05
CA GLU A 168 -0.05 -24.06 28.66
C GLU A 168 -0.86 -23.20 27.69
N TYR A 169 -0.19 -22.43 26.82
CA TYR A 169 -0.86 -21.75 25.72
C TYR A 169 -1.50 -22.73 24.72
N ARG A 170 -0.81 -23.83 24.39
CA ARG A 170 -1.32 -24.86 23.47
C ARG A 170 -2.52 -25.66 23.98
N LYS A 171 -2.74 -25.73 25.30
CA LYS A 171 -3.86 -26.47 25.90
C LYS A 171 -5.19 -25.72 25.82
N LYS A 172 -5.15 -24.42 25.54
CA LYS A 172 -6.31 -23.53 25.41
C LYS A 172 -6.81 -23.53 23.98
#